data_AF-A0A353ZRK7-F1
#
_entry.id   AF-A0A353ZRK7-F1
#
_cell.length_a   1.000
_cell.length_b   1.000
_cell.length_c   1.000
_cell.angle_alpha   90.00
_cell.angle_beta   90.00
_cell.angle_gamma   90.00
#
_symmetry.space_group_name_H-M   'P 1'
#
loop_
_entity.id
_entity.type
_entity.pdbx_description
1 polymer ?
#
loop_
_entity_poly.entity_id
_entity_poly.type
_entity_poly.pdbx_seq_one_letter_code
_entity_poly.pdbx_strand_id
1 'polypeptide(L)'
;GTTMGAEYFAGYVTEEALSVDNLFVFLIIMASFRVPRAYQQKVLLFGIVVSLIARTGFIFLGAALINSFAWVFYLFGLILLITAGNLLKPDSHDEDSDGLVVRLAKRFLPTSQDYDGDKLFTVENGKRVLTPMLLVMVAIGGTDLLFALDSIPAIFGLTQNVYIVFTATAFSLMGLRQLFFLIDGLLDRLIYLAYGLAAILGFIGVKLILHALHQNTLPFVNDGEHVNVVEVSTGVSLTVILGVLVVTVLASIFSAKGKAKNAVSGAKRHAIEYLDLNYETNMAERDKLFARMVREENQIRKLPEKYKRLVHNETEFLDLLRKAHAEHDKAQVRAAQE
;
A
#
# COMPACT_ATOMS: atom_id res chain seq x y z
N GLY A 1 -10.24 3.86 -37.27
CA GLY A 1 -10.13 5.22 -37.85
C GLY A 1 -9.47 6.16 -36.86
N THR A 2 -9.05 7.34 -37.30
CA THR A 2 -8.33 8.33 -36.46
C THR A 2 -9.13 8.78 -35.24
N THR A 3 -10.45 8.99 -35.39
CA THR A 3 -11.35 9.40 -34.29
C THR A 3 -11.43 8.36 -33.18
N MET A 4 -11.72 7.10 -33.52
CA MET A 4 -11.78 6.01 -32.53
C MET A 4 -10.42 5.74 -31.87
N GLY A 5 -9.32 5.94 -32.60
CA GLY A 5 -7.97 5.84 -32.02
C GLY A 5 -7.70 6.94 -30.99
N ALA A 6 -8.14 8.17 -31.26
CA ALA A 6 -8.02 9.28 -30.33
C ALA A 6 -8.92 9.09 -29.10
N GLU A 7 -10.16 8.63 -29.28
CA GLU A 7 -11.07 8.29 -28.18
C GLU A 7 -10.52 7.16 -27.31
N TYR A 8 -9.99 6.10 -27.93
CA TYR A 8 -9.32 5.02 -27.18
C TYR A 8 -8.12 5.54 -26.40
N PHE A 9 -7.26 6.34 -27.03
CA PHE A 9 -6.07 6.85 -26.35
C PHE A 9 -6.42 7.81 -25.20
N ALA A 10 -7.38 8.72 -25.42
CA ALA A 10 -7.87 9.62 -24.38
C ALA A 10 -8.53 8.85 -23.23
N GLY A 11 -9.38 7.86 -23.54
CA GLY A 11 -10.00 6.99 -22.55
C GLY A 11 -8.97 6.16 -21.78
N TYR A 12 -7.99 5.58 -22.48
CA TYR A 12 -6.91 4.80 -21.87
C TYR A 12 -6.08 5.64 -20.91
N VAL A 13 -5.62 6.82 -21.32
CA VAL A 13 -4.82 7.71 -20.45
C VAL A 13 -5.65 8.19 -19.25
N THR A 14 -6.94 8.48 -19.46
CA THR A 14 -7.84 8.90 -18.38
C THR A 14 -8.03 7.78 -17.37
N GLU A 15 -8.32 6.56 -17.83
CA GLU A 15 -8.46 5.38 -16.97
C GLU A 15 -7.13 5.04 -16.27
N GLU A 16 -6.00 5.16 -16.95
CA GLU A 16 -4.67 4.87 -16.37
C GLU A 16 -4.36 5.87 -15.24
N ALA A 17 -4.62 7.16 -15.46
CA ALA A 17 -4.44 8.18 -14.44
C ALA A 17 -5.37 7.95 -13.22
N LEU A 18 -6.62 7.56 -13.45
CA LEU A 18 -7.57 7.18 -12.40
C LEU A 18 -7.15 5.89 -11.69
N SER A 19 -6.61 4.91 -12.41
CA SER A 19 -6.18 3.63 -11.87
C SER A 19 -4.94 3.79 -10.98
N VAL A 20 -4.03 4.72 -11.31
CA VAL A 20 -2.88 5.08 -10.46
C VAL A 20 -3.35 5.61 -9.10
N ASP A 21 -4.43 6.39 -9.08
CA ASP A 21 -5.07 6.84 -7.83
C ASP A 21 -5.56 5.64 -6.99
N ASN A 22 -6.22 4.68 -7.65
CA ASN A 22 -6.72 3.45 -7.01
C ASN A 22 -5.58 2.60 -6.42
N LEU A 23 -4.43 2.56 -7.09
CA LEU A 23 -3.25 1.81 -6.64
C LEU A 23 -2.76 2.30 -5.27
N PHE A 24 -2.81 3.61 -5.01
CA PHE A 24 -2.44 4.14 -3.69
C PHE A 24 -3.35 3.61 -2.60
N VAL A 25 -4.66 3.53 -2.85
CA VAL A 25 -5.58 2.96 -1.85
C VAL A 25 -5.33 1.46 -1.66
N PHE A 26 -4.99 0.71 -2.71
CA PHE A 26 -4.61 -0.69 -2.56
C PHE A 26 -3.36 -0.86 -1.71
N LEU A 27 -2.33 -0.05 -1.95
CA LEU A 27 -1.11 -0.02 -1.13
C LEU A 27 -1.41 0.26 0.33
N ILE A 28 -2.28 1.23 0.57
CA ILE A 28 -2.69 1.60 1.92
C ILE A 28 -3.42 0.45 2.62
N ILE A 29 -4.39 -0.19 1.95
CA ILE A 29 -5.13 -1.31 2.52
C ILE A 29 -4.14 -2.44 2.86
N MET A 30 -3.26 -2.82 1.92
CA MET A 30 -2.26 -3.86 2.17
C MET A 30 -1.31 -3.50 3.32
N ALA A 31 -0.86 -2.24 3.41
CA ALA A 31 -0.01 -1.77 4.50
C ALA A 31 -0.74 -1.80 5.86
N SER A 32 -2.01 -1.35 5.89
CA SER A 32 -2.83 -1.32 7.11
C SER A 32 -3.11 -2.72 7.66
N PHE A 33 -3.26 -3.71 6.79
CA PHE A 33 -3.44 -5.10 7.17
C PHE A 33 -2.10 -5.86 7.32
N ARG A 34 -0.96 -5.17 7.15
CA ARG A 34 0.39 -5.73 7.22
C ARG A 34 0.56 -6.97 6.32
N VAL A 35 0.02 -6.92 5.10
CA VAL A 35 0.05 -8.05 4.15
C VAL A 35 1.51 -8.40 3.80
N PRO A 36 1.94 -9.66 3.98
CA PRO A 36 3.29 -10.08 3.64
C PRO A 36 3.63 -9.84 2.17
N ARG A 37 4.87 -9.41 1.90
CA ARG A 37 5.38 -9.09 0.55
C ARG A 37 5.12 -10.18 -0.49
N ALA A 38 5.26 -11.46 -0.09
CA ALA A 38 5.03 -12.61 -0.97
C ALA A 38 3.60 -12.73 -1.50
N TYR A 39 2.61 -12.16 -0.79
CA TYR A 39 1.20 -12.29 -1.15
C TYR A 39 0.62 -11.05 -1.82
N GLN A 40 1.27 -9.88 -1.71
CA GLN A 40 0.79 -8.62 -2.28
C GLN A 40 0.44 -8.70 -3.77
N GLN A 41 1.27 -9.39 -4.57
CA GLN A 41 0.99 -9.61 -6.00
C GLN A 41 -0.30 -10.40 -6.25
N LYS A 42 -0.60 -11.41 -5.41
CA LYS A 42 -1.84 -12.19 -5.52
C LYS A 42 -3.06 -11.33 -5.17
N VAL A 43 -2.93 -10.47 -4.16
CA VAL A 43 -3.99 -9.53 -3.78
C VAL A 43 -4.31 -8.56 -4.91
N LEU A 44 -3.28 -7.99 -5.53
CA LEU A 44 -3.43 -7.07 -6.65
C LEU A 44 -4.08 -7.77 -7.84
N LEU A 45 -3.61 -8.97 -8.18
CA LEU A 45 -4.19 -9.73 -9.29
C LEU A 45 -5.67 -10.03 -9.03
N PHE A 46 -6.01 -10.44 -7.81
CA PHE A 46 -7.40 -10.64 -7.40
C PHE A 46 -8.21 -9.34 -7.55
N GLY A 47 -7.68 -8.23 -7.04
CA GLY A 47 -8.29 -6.91 -7.14
C GLY A 47 -8.54 -6.50 -8.60
N ILE A 48 -7.56 -6.68 -9.48
CA ILE A 48 -7.68 -6.39 -10.93
C ILE A 48 -8.74 -7.27 -11.59
N VAL A 49 -8.80 -8.57 -11.25
CA VAL A 49 -9.81 -9.48 -11.82
C VAL A 49 -11.21 -9.09 -11.36
N VAL A 50 -11.40 -8.85 -10.07
CA VAL A 50 -12.70 -8.41 -9.51
C VAL A 50 -13.10 -7.05 -10.09
N SER A 51 -12.15 -6.12 -10.18
CA SER A 51 -12.31 -4.81 -10.80
C SER A 51 -12.80 -4.94 -12.24
N LEU A 52 -12.14 -5.76 -13.05
CA LEU A 52 -12.50 -5.93 -14.46
C LEU A 52 -13.90 -6.51 -14.59
N ILE A 53 -14.28 -7.49 -13.77
CA ILE A 53 -15.64 -8.04 -13.73
C ILE A 53 -16.66 -6.97 -13.34
N ALA A 54 -16.39 -6.26 -12.25
CA ALA A 54 -17.26 -5.22 -11.73
C ALA A 54 -17.47 -4.07 -12.72
N ARG A 55 -16.38 -3.55 -13.31
CA ARG A 55 -16.42 -2.49 -14.33
C ARG A 55 -17.15 -2.97 -15.57
N THR A 56 -16.91 -4.19 -16.03
CA THR A 56 -17.65 -4.76 -17.16
C THR A 56 -19.15 -4.79 -16.85
N GLY A 57 -19.52 -5.24 -15.65
CA GLY A 57 -20.90 -5.20 -15.16
C GLY A 57 -21.50 -3.80 -15.23
N PHE A 58 -20.83 -2.79 -14.67
CA PHE A 58 -21.30 -1.41 -14.69
C PHE A 58 -21.37 -0.79 -16.08
N ILE A 59 -20.43 -1.11 -16.97
CA ILE A 59 -20.44 -0.67 -18.37
C ILE A 59 -21.69 -1.18 -19.08
N PHE A 60 -22.06 -2.46 -18.86
CA PHE A 60 -23.28 -3.04 -19.45
C PHE A 60 -24.57 -2.59 -18.76
N LEU A 61 -24.55 -2.39 -17.45
CA LEU A 61 -25.69 -1.90 -16.68
C LEU A 61 -25.96 -0.40 -16.92
N GLY A 62 -24.96 0.34 -17.41
CA GLY A 62 -25.04 1.76 -17.72
C GLY A 62 -25.04 2.68 -16.50
N ALA A 63 -24.87 3.98 -16.72
CA ALA A 63 -24.79 5.01 -15.68
C ALA A 63 -26.07 5.13 -14.81
N ALA A 64 -27.20 4.58 -15.26
CA ALA A 64 -28.48 4.65 -14.55
C ALA A 64 -28.48 3.94 -13.19
N LEU A 65 -27.57 2.98 -12.95
CA LEU A 65 -27.49 2.25 -11.68
C LEU A 65 -26.73 3.00 -10.58
N ILE A 66 -25.97 4.04 -10.92
CA ILE A 66 -25.00 4.67 -9.99
C ILE A 66 -25.69 5.50 -8.91
N ASN A 67 -26.79 6.20 -9.27
CA ASN A 67 -27.47 7.13 -8.37
C ASN A 67 -28.13 6.45 -7.14
N SER A 68 -28.41 5.15 -7.21
CA SER A 68 -29.01 4.37 -6.11
C SER A 68 -28.00 3.88 -5.06
N PHE A 69 -26.68 4.07 -5.27
CA PHE A 69 -25.63 3.59 -4.36
C PHE A 69 -24.90 4.70 -3.58
N ALA A 70 -25.43 5.93 -3.57
CA ALA A 70 -24.84 7.06 -2.84
C ALA A 70 -24.51 6.75 -1.36
N TRP A 71 -25.34 5.91 -0.71
CA TRP A 71 -25.16 5.50 0.69
C TRP A 71 -23.86 4.71 0.94
N VAL A 72 -23.35 3.99 -0.07
CA VAL A 72 -22.14 3.17 0.06
C VAL A 72 -20.91 4.05 0.26
N PHE A 73 -20.89 5.24 -0.36
CA PHE A 73 -19.80 6.20 -0.19
C PHE A 73 -19.68 6.72 1.25
N TYR A 74 -20.79 6.92 1.96
CA TYR A 74 -20.75 7.29 3.39
C TYR A 74 -20.11 6.20 4.24
N LEU A 75 -20.54 4.95 4.06
CA LEU A 75 -20.01 3.81 4.81
C LEU A 75 -18.51 3.68 4.58
N PHE A 76 -18.08 3.76 3.32
CA PHE A 76 -16.69 3.57 2.96
C PHE A 76 -15.81 4.76 3.38
N GLY A 77 -16.27 5.98 3.16
CA GLY A 77 -15.57 7.19 3.61
C GLY A 77 -15.35 7.17 5.12
N LEU A 78 -16.34 6.73 5.91
CA LEU A 78 -16.21 6.54 7.35
C LEU A 78 -15.15 5.48 7.70
N ILE A 79 -15.16 4.33 7.01
CA ILE A 79 -14.15 3.27 7.20
C ILE A 79 -12.74 3.81 6.91
N LEU A 80 -12.55 4.59 5.84
CA LEU A 80 -11.26 5.18 5.51
C LEU A 80 -10.79 6.17 6.58
N LEU A 81 -11.68 7.03 7.09
CA LEU A 81 -11.36 7.97 8.18
C LEU A 81 -10.93 7.24 9.46
N ILE A 82 -11.65 6.17 9.82
CA ILE A 82 -11.30 5.33 10.97
C ILE A 82 -9.92 4.69 10.75
N THR A 83 -9.65 4.18 9.55
CA THR A 83 -8.36 3.57 9.19
C THR A 83 -7.23 4.61 9.26
N ALA A 84 -7.45 5.82 8.75
CA ALA A 84 -6.50 6.93 8.81
C ALA A 84 -6.09 7.24 10.26
N GLY A 85 -7.08 7.34 11.16
CA GLY A 85 -6.83 7.60 12.58
C GLY A 85 -6.08 6.47 13.27
N ASN A 86 -6.37 5.20 12.93
CA ASN A 86 -5.65 4.06 13.49
C ASN A 86 -4.19 4.00 13.03
N LEU A 87 -3.90 4.38 11.78
CA LEU A 87 -2.55 4.36 11.24
C LEU A 87 -1.61 5.38 11.90
N LEU A 88 -2.17 6.43 12.50
CA LEU A 88 -1.44 7.43 13.29
C LEU A 88 -1.25 7.04 14.75
N LYS A 89 -1.90 5.98 15.22
CA LYS A 89 -1.82 5.55 16.61
C LYS A 89 -0.42 4.96 16.86
N PRO A 90 0.32 5.42 17.88
CA PRO A 90 1.60 4.82 18.23
C PRO A 90 1.40 3.34 18.54
N ASP A 91 2.30 2.48 18.06
CA ASP A 91 2.41 1.09 18.54
C ASP A 91 2.71 1.15 20.06
N SER A 92 1.68 1.24 20.89
CA SER A 92 1.78 0.97 22.31
C SER A 92 2.07 -0.52 22.43
N HIS A 93 3.18 -0.85 23.09
CA HIS A 93 3.66 -2.21 23.39
C HIS A 93 2.56 -3.13 23.91
N ASP A 94 1.83 -3.74 22.99
CA ASP A 94 1.03 -4.94 23.16
C ASP A 94 1.05 -5.64 21.79
N GLU A 95 1.46 -6.91 21.77
CA GLU A 95 1.48 -7.77 20.59
C GLU A 95 0.07 -7.96 19.94
N ASP A 96 -0.98 -7.38 20.55
CA ASP A 96 -2.39 -7.42 20.15
C ASP A 96 -2.98 -6.06 19.65
N SER A 97 -2.15 -5.25 18.99
CA SER A 97 -2.64 -4.01 18.34
C SER A 97 -3.22 -4.29 16.94
N ASP A 98 -4.26 -5.12 16.88
CA ASP A 98 -5.15 -5.15 15.73
C ASP A 98 -5.75 -3.75 15.51
N GLY A 99 -5.64 -3.21 14.28
CA GLY A 99 -6.35 -2.00 13.90
C GLY A 99 -7.85 -2.15 14.12
N LEU A 100 -8.58 -1.06 14.41
CA LEU A 100 -10.01 -1.12 14.75
C LEU A 100 -10.85 -1.78 13.64
N VAL A 101 -10.46 -1.65 12.37
CA VAL A 101 -11.07 -2.34 11.23
C VAL A 101 -10.88 -3.86 11.33
N VAL A 102 -9.69 -4.32 11.71
CA VAL A 102 -9.42 -5.74 11.99
C VAL A 102 -10.22 -6.21 13.19
N ARG A 103 -10.34 -5.41 14.27
CA ARG A 103 -11.20 -5.73 15.43
C ARG A 103 -12.68 -5.77 15.09
N LEU A 104 -13.16 -4.85 14.24
CA LEU A 104 -14.56 -4.80 13.82
C LEU A 104 -14.88 -5.98 12.89
N ALA A 105 -13.98 -6.28 11.94
CA ALA A 105 -14.08 -7.47 11.11
C ALA A 105 -14.03 -8.75 11.96
N LYS A 106 -13.13 -8.85 12.95
CA LYS A 106 -13.07 -9.94 13.94
C LYS A 106 -14.35 -10.07 14.78
N ARG A 107 -15.04 -8.96 15.05
CA ARG A 107 -16.30 -8.93 15.81
C ARG A 107 -17.50 -9.42 14.99
N PHE A 108 -17.51 -9.16 13.68
CA PHE A 108 -18.63 -9.52 12.80
C PHE A 108 -18.39 -10.81 11.98
N LEU A 109 -17.13 -11.22 11.83
CA LEU A 109 -16.72 -12.37 11.02
C LEU A 109 -15.70 -13.22 11.80
N PRO A 110 -15.93 -14.54 11.98
CA PRO A 110 -14.96 -15.42 12.62
C PRO A 110 -13.71 -15.49 11.74
N THR A 111 -12.67 -14.78 12.14
CA THR A 111 -11.43 -14.58 11.39
C THR A 111 -10.23 -15.06 12.19
N SER A 112 -9.28 -15.69 11.51
CA SER A 112 -8.05 -16.19 12.15
C SER A 112 -7.10 -15.05 12.52
N GLN A 113 -6.31 -15.22 13.58
CA GLN A 113 -5.33 -14.23 14.02
C GLN A 113 -4.09 -14.18 13.11
N ASP A 114 -3.69 -15.34 12.57
CA ASP A 114 -2.48 -15.48 11.77
C ASP A 114 -2.78 -15.62 10.27
N TYR A 115 -1.83 -15.18 9.46
CA TYR A 115 -1.83 -15.45 8.02
C TYR A 115 -1.47 -16.92 7.77
N ASP A 116 -2.44 -17.75 7.39
CA ASP A 116 -2.21 -19.11 6.85
C ASP A 116 -1.89 -19.04 5.34
N GLY A 117 -0.76 -18.39 5.04
CA GLY A 117 -0.27 -18.20 3.69
C GLY A 117 -1.23 -17.43 2.77
N ASP A 118 -1.54 -18.02 1.61
CA ASP A 118 -2.48 -17.46 0.62
C ASP A 118 -3.90 -18.06 0.71
N LYS A 119 -4.20 -18.86 1.73
CA LYS A 119 -5.52 -19.48 1.88
C LYS A 119 -6.55 -18.41 2.24
N LEU A 120 -7.74 -18.51 1.65
CA LEU A 120 -8.87 -17.60 1.92
C LEU A 120 -9.68 -18.03 3.16
N PHE A 121 -9.61 -19.31 3.48
CA PHE A 121 -10.26 -19.92 4.63
C PHE A 121 -9.24 -20.82 5.32
N THR A 122 -9.20 -20.74 6.64
CA THR A 122 -8.44 -21.69 7.46
C THR A 122 -9.37 -22.36 8.47
N VAL A 123 -8.90 -23.44 9.08
CA VAL A 123 -9.66 -24.16 10.10
C VAL A 123 -8.96 -23.92 11.42
N GLU A 124 -9.60 -23.16 12.29
CA GLU A 124 -9.10 -22.84 13.63
C GLU A 124 -10.12 -23.37 14.65
N ASN A 125 -9.65 -24.13 15.63
CA ASN A 125 -10.50 -24.79 16.63
C ASN A 125 -11.67 -25.62 16.02
N GLY A 126 -11.42 -26.32 14.90
CA GLY A 126 -12.41 -27.17 14.24
C GLY A 126 -13.51 -26.43 13.48
N LYS A 127 -13.45 -25.09 13.37
CA LYS A 127 -14.39 -24.27 12.60
C LYS A 127 -13.68 -23.60 11.42
N ARG A 128 -14.36 -23.52 10.28
CA ARG A 128 -13.89 -22.73 9.13
C ARG A 128 -13.97 -21.25 9.49
N VAL A 129 -12.83 -20.58 9.48
CA VAL A 129 -12.69 -19.15 9.76
C VAL A 129 -12.10 -18.46 8.52
N LEU A 130 -12.45 -17.18 8.33
CA LEU A 130 -11.95 -16.37 7.22
C LEU A 130 -10.52 -15.93 7.55
N THR A 131 -9.62 -15.92 6.56
CA THR A 131 -8.27 -15.39 6.80
C THR A 131 -8.26 -13.86 6.68
N PRO A 132 -7.30 -13.17 7.32
CA PRO A 132 -7.07 -11.74 7.09
C PRO A 132 -6.88 -11.40 5.61
N MET A 133 -6.37 -12.36 4.82
CA MET A 133 -6.18 -12.19 3.39
C MET A 133 -7.52 -12.00 2.63
N LEU A 134 -8.57 -12.71 3.00
CA LEU A 134 -9.87 -12.54 2.36
C LEU A 134 -10.50 -11.17 2.67
N LEU A 135 -10.31 -10.65 3.89
CA LEU A 135 -10.78 -9.31 4.24
C LEU A 135 -10.12 -8.22 3.39
N VAL A 136 -8.81 -8.32 3.20
CA VAL A 136 -8.05 -7.41 2.34
C VAL A 136 -8.53 -7.49 0.90
N MET A 137 -8.75 -8.70 0.38
CA MET A 137 -9.24 -8.92 -0.98
C MET A 137 -10.63 -8.30 -1.19
N VAL A 138 -11.54 -8.47 -0.22
CA VAL A 138 -12.86 -7.83 -0.24
C VAL A 138 -12.75 -6.32 -0.16
N ALA A 139 -11.89 -5.79 0.71
CA ALA A 139 -11.68 -4.35 0.84
C ALA A 139 -11.15 -3.73 -0.46
N ILE A 140 -10.17 -4.36 -1.11
CA ILE A 140 -9.62 -3.90 -2.40
C ILE A 140 -10.69 -3.96 -3.50
N GLY A 141 -11.39 -5.09 -3.64
CA GLY A 141 -12.46 -5.21 -4.64
C GLY A 141 -13.60 -4.21 -4.42
N GLY A 142 -13.99 -3.97 -3.16
CA GLY A 142 -15.01 -2.99 -2.81
C GLY A 142 -14.57 -1.54 -3.04
N THR A 143 -13.31 -1.22 -2.78
CA THR A 143 -12.75 0.10 -3.07
C THR A 143 -12.77 0.39 -4.56
N ASP A 144 -12.35 -0.58 -5.38
CA ASP A 144 -12.35 -0.38 -6.83
C ASP A 144 -13.76 -0.23 -7.40
N LEU A 145 -14.73 -0.99 -6.87
CA LEU A 145 -16.14 -0.83 -7.22
C LEU A 145 -16.62 0.61 -7.00
N LEU A 146 -16.17 1.27 -5.93
CA LEU A 146 -16.50 2.66 -5.64
C LEU A 146 -15.80 3.62 -6.61
N PHE A 147 -14.53 3.38 -6.93
CA PHE A 147 -13.83 4.18 -7.93
C PHE A 147 -14.38 4.02 -9.34
N ALA A 148 -14.99 2.88 -9.64
CA ALA A 148 -15.72 2.66 -10.88
C ALA A 148 -16.91 3.63 -11.02
N LEU A 149 -17.52 4.07 -9.91
CA LEU A 149 -18.65 5.00 -9.94
C LEU A 149 -18.27 6.40 -10.44
N ASP A 150 -17.04 6.85 -10.18
CA ASP A 150 -16.52 8.13 -10.69
C ASP A 150 -15.89 7.98 -12.09
N SER A 151 -15.18 6.88 -12.32
CA SER A 151 -14.42 6.67 -13.56
C SER A 151 -15.28 6.28 -14.76
N ILE A 152 -16.38 5.54 -14.54
CA ILE A 152 -17.28 5.12 -15.63
C ILE A 152 -18.02 6.30 -16.27
N PRO A 153 -18.66 7.21 -15.52
CA PRO A 153 -19.24 8.42 -16.11
C PRO A 153 -18.19 9.28 -16.84
N ALA A 154 -16.96 9.36 -16.30
CA ALA A 154 -15.88 10.13 -16.92
C ALA A 154 -15.50 9.58 -18.30
N ILE A 155 -15.33 8.26 -18.45
CA ILE A 155 -14.97 7.66 -19.74
C ILE A 155 -16.14 7.67 -20.74
N PHE A 156 -17.38 7.48 -20.28
CA PHE A 156 -18.55 7.66 -21.14
C PHE A 156 -18.70 9.12 -21.62
N GLY A 157 -18.20 10.10 -20.86
CA GLY A 157 -18.09 11.49 -21.31
C GLY A 157 -17.15 11.70 -22.49
N LEU A 158 -16.16 10.81 -22.68
CA LEU A 158 -15.20 10.87 -23.81
C LEU A 158 -15.68 10.08 -25.03
N THR A 159 -16.30 8.93 -24.81
CA THR A 159 -16.81 8.09 -25.90
C THR A 159 -18.02 7.29 -25.45
N GLN A 160 -19.03 7.22 -26.33
CA GLN A 160 -20.22 6.40 -26.12
C GLN A 160 -20.02 4.96 -26.63
N ASN A 161 -18.86 4.66 -27.23
CA ASN A 161 -18.58 3.34 -27.73
C ASN A 161 -18.15 2.40 -26.60
N VAL A 162 -19.07 1.52 -26.20
CA VAL A 162 -18.89 0.52 -25.14
C VAL A 162 -17.64 -0.35 -25.35
N TYR A 163 -17.30 -0.69 -26.60
CA TYR A 163 -16.09 -1.47 -26.89
C TYR A 163 -14.82 -0.67 -26.59
N ILE A 164 -14.80 0.62 -26.93
CA ILE A 164 -13.66 1.50 -26.63
C ILE A 164 -13.53 1.69 -25.11
N VAL A 165 -14.65 1.91 -24.42
CA VAL A 165 -14.69 2.01 -22.96
C VAL A 165 -14.11 0.75 -22.31
N PHE A 166 -14.65 -0.42 -22.65
CA PHE A 166 -14.21 -1.70 -22.10
C PHE A 166 -12.73 -1.96 -22.38
N THR A 167 -12.27 -1.75 -23.62
CA THR A 167 -10.87 -2.00 -23.97
C THR A 167 -9.92 -1.02 -23.28
N ALA A 168 -10.22 0.28 -23.24
CA ALA A 168 -9.41 1.27 -22.54
C ALA A 168 -9.25 0.94 -21.05
N THR A 169 -10.36 0.63 -20.37
CA THR A 169 -10.37 0.24 -18.96
C THR A 169 -9.59 -1.05 -18.71
N ALA A 170 -9.81 -2.10 -19.51
CA ALA A 170 -9.13 -3.38 -19.32
C ALA A 170 -7.61 -3.27 -19.50
N PHE A 171 -7.15 -2.56 -20.55
CA PHE A 171 -5.72 -2.36 -20.78
C PHE A 171 -5.08 -1.46 -19.72
N SER A 172 -5.78 -0.44 -19.25
CA SER A 172 -5.34 0.42 -18.14
C SER A 172 -5.10 -0.40 -16.87
N LEU A 173 -6.05 -1.25 -16.49
CA LEU A 173 -5.91 -2.09 -15.30
C LEU A 173 -4.75 -3.09 -15.38
N MET A 174 -4.37 -3.55 -16.57
CA MET A 174 -3.22 -4.44 -16.74
C MET A 174 -1.88 -3.72 -16.48
N GLY A 175 -1.81 -2.39 -16.70
CA GLY A 175 -0.64 -1.56 -16.43
C GLY A 175 -0.30 -1.45 -14.94
N LEU A 176 -1.30 -1.55 -14.06
CA LEU A 176 -1.17 -1.43 -12.60
C LEU A 176 -0.15 -2.40 -11.99
N ARG A 177 -0.04 -3.62 -12.54
CA ARG A 177 0.90 -4.63 -12.01
C ARG A 177 2.35 -4.13 -12.06
N GLN A 178 2.71 -3.40 -13.11
CA GLN A 178 4.06 -2.87 -13.31
C GLN A 178 4.29 -1.64 -12.43
N LEU A 179 3.29 -0.75 -12.34
CA LEU A 179 3.33 0.43 -11.47
C LEU A 179 3.45 0.07 -10.00
N PHE A 180 2.79 -1.01 -9.57
CA PHE A 180 2.91 -1.50 -8.21
C PHE A 180 4.36 -1.87 -7.89
N PHE A 181 5.04 -2.63 -8.77
CA PHE A 181 6.44 -3.00 -8.53
C PHE A 181 7.35 -1.77 -8.42
N LEU A 182 7.12 -0.75 -9.27
CA LEU A 182 7.87 0.49 -9.22
C LEU A 182 7.68 1.23 -7.89
N ILE A 183 6.43 1.34 -7.44
CA ILE A 183 6.10 2.08 -6.21
C ILE A 183 6.52 1.28 -4.98
N ASP A 184 6.34 -0.04 -4.98
CA ASP A 184 6.62 -0.88 -3.84
C ASP A 184 8.06 -0.79 -3.35
N GLY A 185 9.02 -0.83 -4.29
CA GLY A 185 10.44 -0.66 -3.98
C GLY A 185 10.80 0.74 -3.47
N LEU A 186 9.98 1.76 -3.78
CA LEU A 186 10.13 3.11 -3.23
C LEU A 186 9.60 3.20 -1.80
N LEU A 187 8.50 2.50 -1.48
CA LEU A 187 7.84 2.54 -0.17
C LEU A 187 8.70 1.99 0.96
N ASP A 188 9.52 0.96 0.71
CA ASP A 188 10.42 0.37 1.73
C ASP A 188 11.42 1.37 2.31
N ARG A 189 11.69 2.46 1.60
CA ARG A 189 12.66 3.50 2.01
C ARG A 189 12.00 4.66 2.79
N LEU A 190 10.68 4.59 3.02
CA LEU A 190 9.90 5.70 3.56
C LEU A 190 9.54 5.47 5.05
N ILE A 191 10.20 6.19 5.96
CA ILE A 191 9.97 6.12 7.42
C ILE A 191 8.67 6.78 7.82
N TYR A 192 8.30 7.89 7.18
CA TYR A 192 7.07 8.62 7.47
C TYR A 192 5.89 8.10 6.65
N LEU A 193 6.01 6.91 6.07
CA LEU A 193 5.00 6.38 5.19
C LEU A 193 3.63 6.30 5.89
N ALA A 194 3.58 5.83 7.13
CA ALA A 194 2.33 5.78 7.91
C ALA A 194 1.63 7.15 8.01
N TYR A 195 2.37 8.25 8.16
CA TYR A 195 1.81 9.60 8.21
C TYR A 195 1.29 10.06 6.85
N GLY A 196 2.05 9.82 5.78
CA GLY A 196 1.62 10.13 4.41
C GLY A 196 0.38 9.35 4.01
N LEU A 197 0.36 8.04 4.30
CA LEU A 197 -0.79 7.17 4.06
C LEU A 197 -2.02 7.60 4.87
N ALA A 198 -1.85 8.01 6.12
CA ALA A 198 -2.96 8.50 6.95
C ALA A 198 -3.54 9.82 6.42
N ALA A 199 -2.69 10.73 5.96
CA ALA A 199 -3.14 11.98 5.34
C ALA A 199 -3.91 11.72 4.04
N ILE A 200 -3.41 10.81 3.19
CA ILE A 200 -4.10 10.39 1.95
C ILE A 200 -5.45 9.72 2.27
N LEU A 201 -5.48 8.77 3.22
CA LEU A 201 -6.74 8.13 3.66
C LEU A 201 -7.75 9.13 4.19
N GLY A 202 -7.30 10.06 5.04
CA GLY A 202 -8.13 11.12 5.58
C GLY A 202 -8.73 11.96 4.46
N PHE A 203 -7.90 12.38 3.52
CA PHE A 203 -8.31 13.16 2.37
C PHE A 203 -9.32 12.42 1.48
N ILE A 204 -9.05 11.18 1.09
CA ILE A 204 -9.97 10.37 0.27
C ILE A 204 -11.26 10.08 1.04
N GLY A 205 -11.18 9.74 2.32
CA GLY A 205 -12.36 9.51 3.16
C GLY A 205 -13.27 10.74 3.25
N VAL A 206 -12.70 11.92 3.45
CA VAL A 206 -13.44 13.20 3.40
C VAL A 206 -14.03 13.42 2.01
N LYS A 207 -13.26 13.23 0.94
CA LYS A 207 -13.74 13.37 -0.45
C LYS A 207 -14.96 12.51 -0.72
N LEU A 208 -14.92 11.23 -0.31
CA LEU A 208 -16.04 10.31 -0.53
C LEU A 208 -17.30 10.71 0.24
N ILE A 209 -17.15 11.21 1.48
CA ILE A 209 -18.27 11.73 2.25
C ILE A 209 -18.84 13.00 1.61
N LEU A 210 -17.99 13.91 1.12
CA LEU A 210 -18.43 15.10 0.40
C LEU A 210 -19.18 14.73 -0.89
N HIS A 211 -18.67 13.77 -1.65
CA HIS A 211 -19.36 13.27 -2.83
C HIS A 211 -20.73 12.67 -2.49
N ALA A 212 -20.81 11.88 -1.40
CA ALA A 212 -22.05 11.30 -0.91
C ALA A 212 -23.06 12.36 -0.44
N LEU A 213 -22.59 13.46 0.14
CA LEU A 213 -23.40 14.63 0.51
C LEU A 213 -23.93 15.37 -0.72
N HIS A 214 -23.11 15.47 -1.77
CA HIS A 214 -23.53 16.07 -3.03
C HIS A 214 -24.60 15.22 -3.72
N GLN A 215 -24.40 13.91 -3.83
CA GLN A 215 -25.37 12.96 -4.41
C GLN A 215 -26.38 12.43 -3.39
N ASN A 216 -26.61 13.17 -2.31
CA ASN A 216 -27.38 12.66 -1.19
C ASN A 216 -28.84 12.36 -1.59
N THR A 217 -29.25 11.14 -1.29
CA THR A 217 -30.63 10.63 -1.46
C THR A 217 -31.17 10.04 -0.15
N LEU A 218 -30.42 10.19 0.95
CA LEU A 218 -30.78 9.61 2.24
C LEU A 218 -31.81 10.49 2.96
N PRO A 219 -32.96 9.95 3.37
CA PRO A 219 -34.06 10.75 3.93
C PRO A 219 -33.73 11.40 5.29
N PHE A 220 -32.65 10.95 5.96
CA PHE A 220 -32.21 11.50 7.24
C PHE A 220 -31.09 12.56 7.12
N VAL A 221 -30.51 12.76 5.94
CA VAL A 221 -29.53 13.81 5.66
C VAL A 221 -30.22 14.81 4.73
N ASN A 222 -30.35 16.07 5.17
CA ASN A 222 -30.94 17.15 4.34
C ASN A 222 -32.28 16.77 3.66
N ASP A 223 -33.15 16.04 4.38
CA ASP A 223 -34.46 15.54 3.89
C ASP A 223 -34.41 14.76 2.56
N GLY A 224 -33.26 14.17 2.21
CA GLY A 224 -33.05 13.46 0.95
C GLY A 224 -32.72 14.37 -0.24
N GLU A 225 -32.53 15.67 -0.03
CA GLU A 225 -32.07 16.61 -1.05
C GLU A 225 -30.54 16.71 -1.09
N HIS A 226 -30.03 17.10 -2.27
CA HIS A 226 -28.62 17.35 -2.51
C HIS A 226 -28.08 18.48 -1.61
N VAL A 227 -26.95 18.24 -0.95
CA VAL A 227 -26.26 19.28 -0.18
C VAL A 227 -25.24 19.95 -1.10
N ASN A 228 -25.31 21.28 -1.23
CA ASN A 228 -24.31 22.05 -1.97
C ASN A 228 -22.97 22.07 -1.21
N VAL A 229 -22.16 21.05 -1.44
CA VAL A 229 -20.79 20.93 -0.93
C VAL A 229 -19.77 21.05 -2.06
N VAL A 230 -18.55 21.49 -1.72
CA VAL A 230 -17.45 21.66 -2.69
C VAL A 230 -17.04 20.29 -3.24
N GLU A 231 -17.17 20.10 -4.55
CA GLU A 231 -16.67 18.90 -5.22
C GLU A 231 -15.15 18.98 -5.42
N VAL A 232 -14.46 17.94 -4.95
CA VAL A 232 -13.03 17.77 -5.21
C VAL A 232 -12.90 17.02 -6.54
N SER A 233 -12.56 17.74 -7.60
CA SER A 233 -12.30 17.13 -8.90
C SER A 233 -11.15 16.10 -8.82
N THR A 234 -11.17 15.11 -9.71
CA THR A 234 -10.12 14.10 -9.82
C THR A 234 -8.73 14.73 -9.97
N GLY A 235 -8.58 15.79 -10.76
CA GLY A 235 -7.30 16.47 -10.96
C GLY A 235 -6.75 17.11 -9.67
N VAL A 236 -7.62 17.70 -8.86
CA VAL A 236 -7.24 18.24 -7.53
C VAL A 236 -6.88 17.09 -6.59
N SER A 237 -7.66 16.01 -6.59
CA SER A 237 -7.39 14.81 -5.79
C SER A 237 -6.00 14.24 -6.08
N LEU A 238 -5.68 14.03 -7.36
CA LEU A 238 -4.38 13.54 -7.82
C LEU A 238 -3.24 14.47 -7.40
N THR A 239 -3.44 15.78 -7.53
CA THR A 239 -2.44 16.79 -7.16
C THR A 239 -2.16 16.76 -5.66
N VAL A 240 -3.20 16.66 -4.83
CA VAL A 240 -3.06 16.57 -3.36
C VAL A 240 -2.35 15.28 -2.97
N ILE A 241 -2.76 14.14 -3.54
CA ILE A 241 -2.17 12.83 -3.22
C ILE A 241 -0.70 12.79 -3.63
N LEU A 242 -0.39 13.24 -4.84
CA LEU A 242 0.99 13.35 -5.33
C LEU A 242 1.80 14.31 -4.46
N GLY A 243 1.22 15.46 -4.08
CA GLY A 243 1.85 16.44 -3.21
C GLY A 243 2.19 15.86 -1.83
N VAL A 244 1.25 15.18 -1.19
CA VAL A 244 1.46 14.50 0.10
C VAL A 244 2.54 13.43 -0.04
N LEU A 245 2.55 12.68 -1.13
CA LEU A 245 3.56 11.65 -1.36
C LEU A 245 4.94 12.25 -1.57
N VAL A 246 5.08 13.28 -2.42
CA VAL A 246 6.33 13.99 -2.63
C VAL A 246 6.85 14.55 -1.30
N VAL A 247 6.00 15.23 -0.53
CA VAL A 247 6.37 15.76 0.79
C VAL A 247 6.82 14.63 1.73
N THR A 248 6.09 13.50 1.76
CA THR A 248 6.44 12.35 2.61
C THR A 248 7.76 11.71 2.19
N VAL A 249 8.00 11.59 0.88
CA VAL A 249 9.23 11.07 0.29
C VAL A 249 10.40 11.98 0.65
N LEU A 250 10.29 13.28 0.38
CA LEU A 250 11.34 14.25 0.69
C LEU A 250 11.61 14.31 2.20
N ALA A 251 10.56 14.39 3.02
CA ALA A 251 10.70 14.36 4.48
C ALA A 251 11.41 13.09 4.95
N SER A 252 11.11 11.94 4.34
CA SER A 252 11.76 10.68 4.70
C SER A 252 13.22 10.60 4.27
N ILE A 253 13.56 11.08 3.07
CA ILE A 253 14.93 11.08 2.54
C ILE A 253 15.81 12.07 3.31
N PHE A 254 15.30 13.27 3.61
CA PHE A 254 16.07 14.31 4.28
C PHE A 254 16.11 14.17 5.81
N SER A 255 15.23 13.36 6.40
CA SER A 255 15.22 13.16 7.84
C SER A 255 16.47 12.43 8.35
N ALA A 256 17.07 12.95 9.42
CA ALA A 256 18.13 12.29 10.16
C ALA A 256 17.69 10.94 10.73
N LYS A 257 16.39 10.82 11.10
CA LYS A 257 15.77 9.54 11.48
C LYS A 257 15.75 8.56 10.31
N GLY A 258 15.48 9.09 9.11
CA GLY A 258 15.61 8.47 7.78
C GLY A 258 16.93 7.72 7.61
N LYS A 259 17.98 8.53 7.62
CA LYS A 259 19.36 8.08 7.45
C LYS A 259 19.78 7.09 8.54
N ALA A 260 19.39 7.33 9.80
CA ALA A 260 19.67 6.45 10.91
C ALA A 260 19.09 5.04 10.71
N LYS A 261 17.79 4.93 10.42
CA LYS A 261 17.14 3.62 10.22
C LYS A 261 17.71 2.89 9.01
N ASN A 262 17.97 3.60 7.91
CA ASN A 262 18.54 3.00 6.71
C ASN A 262 19.96 2.47 6.97
N ALA A 263 20.79 3.20 7.73
CA ALA A 263 22.12 2.73 8.11
C ALA A 263 22.03 1.47 9.00
N VAL A 264 21.13 1.44 9.99
CA VAL A 264 20.90 0.25 10.84
C VAL A 264 20.41 -0.96 10.03
N SER A 265 19.40 -0.78 9.17
CA SER A 265 18.90 -1.84 8.31
C SER A 265 19.93 -2.32 7.30
N GLY A 266 20.72 -1.40 6.72
CA GLY A 266 21.82 -1.72 5.80
C GLY A 266 22.93 -2.52 6.48
N ALA A 267 23.34 -2.10 7.69
CA ALA A 267 24.30 -2.83 8.50
C ALA A 267 23.81 -4.25 8.84
N LYS A 268 22.55 -4.39 9.28
CA LYS A 268 21.94 -5.70 9.58
C LYS A 268 21.92 -6.60 8.33
N ARG A 269 21.49 -6.07 7.18
CA ARG A 269 21.40 -6.83 5.93
C ARG A 269 22.78 -7.32 5.48
N HIS A 270 23.77 -6.44 5.42
CA HIS A 270 25.12 -6.83 5.02
C HIS A 270 25.78 -7.78 6.01
N ALA A 271 25.47 -7.67 7.31
CA ALA A 271 25.98 -8.62 8.31
C ALA A 271 25.39 -10.02 8.12
N ILE A 272 24.08 -10.15 7.86
CA ILE A 272 23.45 -11.44 7.54
C ILE A 272 24.03 -11.99 6.23
N GLU A 273 24.06 -11.17 5.19
CA GLU A 273 24.59 -11.56 3.87
C GLU A 273 26.05 -12.03 3.97
N TYR A 274 26.85 -11.38 4.81
CA TYR A 274 28.25 -11.76 5.05
C TYR A 274 28.36 -13.11 5.77
N LEU A 275 27.52 -13.35 6.78
CA LEU A 275 27.50 -14.59 7.55
C LEU A 275 26.98 -15.78 6.72
N ASP A 276 26.15 -15.54 5.71
CA ASP A 276 25.63 -16.56 4.79
C ASP A 276 26.60 -16.89 3.63
N LEU A 277 27.76 -16.22 3.51
CA LEU A 277 28.70 -16.49 2.42
C LEU A 277 29.34 -17.89 2.53
N ASN A 278 29.12 -18.71 1.50
CA ASN A 278 29.74 -20.04 1.36
C ASN A 278 31.28 -19.96 1.30
N TYR A 279 31.96 -20.99 1.79
CA TYR A 279 33.44 -21.06 1.88
C TYR A 279 34.16 -20.83 0.54
N GLU A 280 33.51 -21.08 -0.60
CA GLU A 280 34.07 -20.86 -1.95
C GLU A 280 34.02 -19.38 -2.42
N THR A 281 33.41 -18.49 -1.64
CA THR A 281 33.30 -17.07 -2.02
C THR A 281 34.67 -16.40 -2.01
N ASN A 282 35.02 -15.76 -3.13
CA ASN A 282 36.28 -15.04 -3.30
C ASN A 282 36.49 -13.99 -2.18
N MET A 283 37.71 -13.94 -1.63
CA MET A 283 38.10 -13.02 -0.57
C MET A 283 37.84 -11.55 -0.93
N ALA A 284 38.04 -11.16 -2.19
CA ALA A 284 37.79 -9.79 -2.65
C ALA A 284 36.30 -9.40 -2.55
N GLU A 285 35.38 -10.36 -2.71
CA GLU A 285 33.94 -10.14 -2.57
C GLU A 285 33.53 -10.06 -1.10
N ARG A 286 34.10 -10.93 -0.25
CA ARG A 286 33.97 -10.86 1.21
C ARG A 286 34.41 -9.48 1.74
N ASP A 287 35.59 -9.02 1.36
CA ASP A 287 36.12 -7.71 1.77
C ASP A 287 35.23 -6.55 1.33
N LYS A 288 34.69 -6.61 0.12
CA LYS A 288 33.79 -5.57 -0.41
C LYS A 288 32.49 -5.49 0.39
N LEU A 289 31.90 -6.64 0.73
CA LEU A 289 30.67 -6.71 1.51
C LEU A 289 30.92 -6.26 2.96
N PHE A 290 32.02 -6.72 3.57
CA PHE A 290 32.45 -6.30 4.90
C PHE A 290 32.69 -4.78 4.96
N ALA A 291 33.38 -4.21 3.97
CA ALA A 291 33.59 -2.76 3.88
C ALA A 291 32.28 -1.97 3.75
N ARG A 292 31.24 -2.52 3.10
CA ARG A 292 29.89 -1.90 3.10
C ARG A 292 29.28 -1.93 4.50
N MET A 293 29.34 -3.06 5.19
CA MET A 293 28.86 -3.18 6.57
C MET A 293 29.54 -2.17 7.51
N VAL A 294 30.89 -2.09 7.47
CA VAL A 294 31.67 -1.17 8.31
C VAL A 294 31.38 0.30 8.02
N ARG A 295 31.12 0.66 6.75
CA ARG A 295 30.69 2.02 6.40
C ARG A 295 29.36 2.38 7.07
N GLU A 296 28.39 1.48 7.06
CA GLU A 296 27.10 1.69 7.73
C GLU A 296 27.26 1.75 9.26
N GLU A 297 28.08 0.88 9.85
CA GLU A 297 28.40 0.93 11.28
C GLU A 297 29.01 2.29 11.69
N ASN A 298 29.94 2.81 10.88
CA ASN A 298 30.53 4.13 11.10
C ASN A 298 29.50 5.27 10.97
N GLN A 299 28.52 5.14 10.08
CA GLN A 299 27.41 6.09 10.02
C GLN A 299 26.56 6.04 11.29
N ILE A 300 26.27 4.83 11.80
CA ILE A 300 25.51 4.63 13.04
C ILE A 300 26.23 5.24 14.24
N ARG A 301 27.56 5.05 14.36
CA ARG A 301 28.36 5.62 15.45
C ARG A 301 28.33 7.14 15.49
N LYS A 302 28.21 7.80 14.33
CA LYS A 302 28.13 9.27 14.20
C LYS A 302 26.73 9.83 14.49
N LEU A 303 25.73 8.98 14.71
CA LEU A 303 24.37 9.43 14.98
C LEU A 303 24.24 10.02 16.39
N PRO A 304 23.47 11.12 16.55
CA PRO A 304 23.09 11.64 17.87
C PRO A 304 22.42 10.56 18.74
N GLU A 305 22.68 10.58 20.06
CA GLU A 305 22.15 9.60 21.04
C GLU A 305 20.63 9.37 20.95
N LYS A 306 19.89 10.41 20.60
CA LYS A 306 18.43 10.35 20.39
C LYS A 306 18.01 9.28 19.39
N TYR A 307 18.85 8.95 18.41
CA TYR A 307 18.55 8.00 17.34
C TYR A 307 19.12 6.59 17.59
N LYS A 308 20.02 6.39 18.56
CA LYS A 308 20.54 5.05 18.90
C LYS A 308 19.44 4.14 19.46
N ARG A 309 18.43 4.71 20.10
CA ARG A 309 17.21 4.01 20.57
C ARG A 309 16.35 3.40 19.44
N LEU A 310 16.64 3.69 18.17
CA LEU A 310 15.94 3.09 17.02
C LEU A 310 16.46 1.70 16.67
N VAL A 311 17.57 1.26 17.27
CA VAL A 311 18.04 -0.12 17.15
C VAL A 311 17.13 -0.99 18.02
N HIS A 312 16.04 -1.47 17.42
CA HIS A 312 15.17 -2.47 18.03
C HIS A 312 16.01 -3.74 18.29
N ASN A 313 15.97 -4.27 19.51
CA ASN A 313 16.88 -5.32 19.99
C ASN A 313 18.36 -4.96 19.82
N GLU A 314 18.79 -3.84 20.41
CA GLU A 314 20.19 -3.39 20.40
C GLU A 314 21.19 -4.52 20.70
N THR A 315 20.86 -5.39 21.65
CA THR A 315 21.68 -6.55 22.02
C THR A 315 21.85 -7.56 20.88
N GLU A 316 20.76 -7.90 20.19
CA GLU A 316 20.76 -8.86 19.07
C GLU A 316 21.50 -8.29 17.86
N PHE A 317 21.26 -7.01 17.55
CA PHE A 317 21.95 -6.30 16.49
C PHE A 317 23.47 -6.23 16.74
N LEU A 318 23.88 -5.87 17.95
CA LEU A 318 25.29 -5.82 18.33
C LEU A 318 25.95 -7.20 18.35
N ASP A 319 25.20 -8.26 18.69
CA ASP A 319 25.68 -9.63 18.62
C ASP A 319 25.90 -10.09 17.17
N LEU A 320 24.96 -9.77 16.27
CA LEU A 320 25.07 -10.05 14.84
C LEU A 320 26.31 -9.37 14.23
N LEU A 321 26.54 -8.09 14.52
CA LEU A 321 27.72 -7.37 14.05
C LEU A 321 29.01 -8.01 14.59
N ARG A 322 29.06 -8.34 15.88
CA ARG A 322 30.21 -9.02 16.48
C ARG A 322 30.52 -10.36 15.80
N LYS A 323 29.50 -11.16 15.49
CA LYS A 323 29.67 -12.42 14.75
C LYS A 323 30.27 -12.18 13.36
N ALA A 324 29.77 -11.19 12.62
CA ALA A 324 30.30 -10.86 11.30
C ALA A 324 31.77 -10.39 11.35
N HIS A 325 32.13 -9.55 12.31
CA HIS A 325 33.53 -9.14 12.56
C HIS A 325 34.44 -10.35 12.88
N ALA A 326 34.03 -11.21 13.81
CA ALA A 326 34.81 -12.38 14.19
C ALA A 326 35.00 -13.38 13.03
N GLU A 327 33.98 -13.55 12.18
CA GLU A 327 34.09 -14.43 11.01
C GLU A 327 34.98 -13.84 9.92
N HIS A 328 35.00 -12.51 9.77
CA HIS A 328 35.93 -11.82 8.89
C HIS A 328 37.39 -11.99 9.32
N ASP A 329 37.69 -11.82 10.61
CA ASP A 329 39.04 -12.04 11.14
C ASP A 329 39.52 -13.47 10.88
N LYS A 330 38.65 -14.48 11.08
CA LYS A 330 38.96 -15.88 10.76
C LYS A 330 39.16 -16.12 9.26
N ALA A 331 38.40 -15.45 8.40
CA ALA A 331 38.56 -15.56 6.96
C ALA A 331 39.90 -14.96 6.49
N GLN A 332 40.30 -13.82 7.03
CA GLN A 332 41.60 -13.20 6.77
C GLN A 332 42.77 -14.12 7.18
N VAL A 333 42.67 -14.74 8.36
CA VAL A 333 43.69 -15.69 8.84
C VAL A 333 43.79 -16.92 7.94
N ARG A 334 42.65 -17.47 7.49
CA ARG A 334 42.62 -18.60 6.54
C ARG A 334 43.26 -18.24 5.20
N ALA A 335 42.90 -17.10 4.63
CA ALA A 335 43.45 -16.62 3.36
C ALA A 335 44.95 -16.31 3.43
N ALA A 336 45.48 -15.97 4.61
CA ALA A 336 46.92 -15.75 4.83
C ALA A 336 47.73 -17.05 5.01
N GLN A 337 47.05 -18.19 5.21
CA GLN A 337 47.66 -19.52 5.37
C GLN A 337 47.66 -20.35 4.09
N GLU A 338 46.91 -19.94 3.06
CA GLU A 338 46.85 -20.54 1.72
C GLU A 338 47.88 -19.89 0.76
#